data_AF-A0A7S2MQ77-F1
#
_entry.id   AF-A0A7S2MQ77-F1
#
_cell.length_a   1.000
_cell.length_b   1.000
_cell.length_c   1.000
_cell.angle_alpha   90.00
_cell.angle_beta   90.00
_cell.angle_gamma   90.00
#
_symmetry.space_group_name_H-M   'P 1'
#
loop_
_entity.id
_entity.type
_entity.pdbx_description
1 polymer ?
#
loop_
_entity_poly.entity_id
_entity_poly.type
_entity_poly.pdbx_seq_one_letter_code
_entity_poly.pdbx_strand_id
1 'polypeptide(L)'
;SHQQSMIEVQTCLESERWERVDVPGTYAQLLAEIVGACVEQRQSLADGSDQKVLGNDGLEQDRCIHLRGLRFLAIPAVLTLIQLLAQYTRLCREWGSCGPQIIWCMSQLLRHFNQQVHRLVLGGQAVHSQALKKINATHLALCCQCCSLLEVLVPCMQEELVRIVEEGCQPSRDVLLEPLGDLSKIVSELTSHRSEIFDKLSTILRERYEHHAKLWLGSPHPEVGADAATLARLGEAHPDVPLYPHVALEGLVRDIAAMYTVLAKSLGPDGVQKIFGKAFAEIAERFEQRFASGVAAQYPPYEGIEFRSLGDRLLMDIAFLQEQLGRLHFIAVPLQHLLSDLVHHIRARSSMEDPLRRPHPSTFEALRRSGRIPQ
;
A
#
# COMPACT_ATOMS: atom_id res chain seq x y z
N SER A 1 -1.86 -30.84 -21.60
CA SER A 1 -0.80 -31.42 -20.75
C SER A 1 -0.45 -30.41 -19.67
N HIS A 2 -0.25 -30.82 -18.42
CA HIS A 2 0.07 -29.91 -17.30
C HIS A 2 1.33 -29.07 -17.54
N GLN A 3 2.34 -29.65 -18.21
CA GLN A 3 3.55 -28.91 -18.60
C GLN A 3 3.24 -27.72 -19.51
N GLN A 4 2.25 -27.83 -20.40
CA GLN A 4 1.85 -26.73 -21.28
C GLN A 4 1.25 -25.58 -20.47
N SER A 5 0.40 -25.88 -19.49
CA SER A 5 -0.20 -24.88 -18.59
C SER A 5 0.86 -24.14 -17.77
N MET A 6 1.91 -24.84 -17.34
CA MET A 6 3.05 -24.23 -16.64
C MET A 6 3.82 -23.26 -17.55
N ILE A 7 4.12 -23.66 -18.79
CA ILE A 7 4.81 -22.82 -19.78
C ILE A 7 3.96 -21.60 -20.15
N GLU A 8 2.65 -21.77 -20.28
CA GLU A 8 1.72 -20.68 -20.63
C GLU A 8 1.69 -19.60 -19.54
N VAL A 9 1.55 -20.00 -18.27
CA VAL A 9 1.65 -19.07 -17.13
C VAL A 9 3.01 -18.39 -17.08
N GLN A 10 4.09 -19.16 -17.24
CA GLN A 10 5.44 -18.62 -17.19
C GLN A 10 5.66 -17.56 -18.28
N THR A 11 5.27 -17.87 -19.52
CA THR A 11 5.39 -16.95 -20.66
C THR A 11 4.59 -15.66 -20.44
N CYS A 12 3.38 -15.79 -19.88
CA CYS A 12 2.54 -14.64 -19.56
C CYS A 12 3.16 -13.77 -18.46
N LEU A 13 3.74 -14.38 -17.42
CA LEU A 13 4.42 -13.67 -16.34
C LEU A 13 5.71 -12.98 -16.77
N GLU A 14 6.51 -13.62 -17.64
CA GLU A 14 7.75 -13.04 -18.16
C GLU A 14 7.52 -11.80 -19.04
N SER A 15 6.35 -11.74 -19.68
CA SER A 15 5.92 -10.60 -20.51
C SER A 15 5.02 -9.60 -19.77
N GLU A 16 4.73 -9.84 -18.49
CA GLU A 16 3.80 -9.03 -17.69
C GLU A 16 4.35 -7.61 -17.45
N ARG A 17 3.50 -6.62 -17.71
CA ARG A 17 3.81 -5.19 -17.53
C ARG A 17 3.30 -4.63 -16.22
N TRP A 18 2.53 -5.41 -15.46
CA TRP A 18 1.94 -4.99 -14.19
C TRP A 18 1.05 -3.76 -14.39
N GLU A 19 0.22 -3.84 -15.43
CA GLU A 19 -0.78 -2.83 -15.75
C GLU A 19 -2.17 -3.42 -15.50
N ARG A 20 -3.09 -2.59 -15.01
CA ARG A 20 -4.47 -3.00 -14.78
C ARG A 20 -5.11 -3.36 -16.12
N VAL A 21 -5.75 -4.52 -16.17
CA VAL A 21 -6.57 -4.94 -17.31
C VAL A 21 -8.05 -4.93 -16.96
N ASP A 22 -8.86 -4.59 -17.95
CA ASP A 22 -10.30 -4.66 -17.84
C ASP A 22 -10.76 -6.12 -17.92
N VAL A 23 -11.52 -6.54 -16.91
CA VAL A 23 -11.93 -7.93 -16.75
C VAL A 23 -13.18 -8.21 -17.60
N PRO A 24 -13.11 -9.10 -18.60
CA PRO A 24 -14.28 -9.47 -19.38
C PRO A 24 -15.37 -10.16 -18.53
N GLY A 25 -16.64 -9.99 -18.91
CA GLY A 25 -17.77 -10.61 -18.21
C GLY A 25 -17.71 -12.15 -18.13
N THR A 26 -17.01 -12.80 -19.06
CA THR A 26 -16.79 -14.25 -19.06
C THR A 26 -16.03 -14.75 -17.83
N TYR A 27 -15.24 -13.91 -17.18
CA TYR A 27 -14.48 -14.30 -15.99
C TYR A 27 -15.36 -14.54 -14.76
N ALA A 28 -16.55 -13.95 -14.67
CA ALA A 28 -17.48 -14.32 -13.60
C ALA A 28 -17.96 -15.77 -13.75
N GLN A 29 -18.17 -16.23 -14.98
CA GLN A 29 -18.53 -17.63 -15.24
C GLN A 29 -17.37 -18.57 -14.90
N LEU A 30 -16.14 -18.23 -15.30
CA LEU A 30 -14.95 -19.01 -14.93
C LEU A 30 -14.74 -19.07 -13.41
N LEU A 31 -14.92 -17.96 -12.71
CA LEU A 31 -14.83 -17.93 -11.25
C LEU A 31 -15.96 -18.76 -10.60
N ALA A 32 -17.19 -18.63 -11.09
CA ALA A 32 -18.32 -19.43 -10.62
C ALA A 32 -18.09 -20.93 -10.79
N GLU A 33 -17.46 -21.32 -11.91
CA GLU A 33 -17.05 -22.70 -12.13
C GLU A 33 -15.97 -23.16 -11.14
N ILE A 34 -14.99 -22.31 -10.81
CA ILE A 34 -13.92 -22.64 -9.86
C ILE A 34 -14.46 -22.79 -8.43
N VAL A 35 -15.40 -21.92 -8.02
CA VAL A 35 -15.89 -21.86 -6.63
C VAL A 35 -17.21 -22.60 -6.41
N GLY A 36 -17.82 -23.16 -7.46
CA GLY A 36 -19.04 -23.96 -7.34
C GLY A 36 -20.31 -23.18 -6.99
N ALA A 37 -20.26 -21.85 -7.03
CA ALA A 37 -21.34 -20.95 -6.63
C ALA A 37 -21.48 -19.80 -7.63
N CYS A 38 -22.67 -19.18 -7.67
CA CYS A 38 -22.88 -18.01 -8.50
C CYS A 38 -21.99 -16.86 -8.00
N VAL A 39 -21.13 -16.35 -8.88
CA VAL A 39 -20.31 -15.17 -8.62
C VAL A 39 -21.05 -13.98 -9.21
N GLU A 40 -21.61 -13.14 -8.34
CA GLU A 40 -22.25 -11.90 -8.76
C GLU A 40 -21.20 -10.97 -9.38
N GLN A 41 -21.30 -10.77 -10.70
CA GLN A 41 -20.76 -9.57 -11.32
C GLN A 41 -21.83 -8.50 -11.17
N ARG A 42 -21.50 -7.36 -10.53
CA ARG A 42 -22.36 -6.17 -10.61
C ARG A 42 -22.38 -5.69 -12.06
N GLN A 43 -23.26 -6.28 -12.86
CA GLN A 43 -23.77 -5.63 -14.05
C GLN A 43 -24.78 -4.63 -13.55
N SER A 44 -24.55 -3.34 -13.82
CA SER A 44 -25.49 -2.27 -13.47
C SER A 44 -26.88 -2.61 -14.03
N LEU A 45 -27.75 -3.17 -13.21
CA LEU A 45 -29.19 -3.16 -13.45
C LEU A 45 -29.60 -1.71 -13.27
N ALA A 46 -29.86 -1.03 -14.39
CA ALA A 46 -30.51 0.26 -14.41
C ALA A 46 -31.94 0.08 -13.89
N ASP A 47 -32.12 0.14 -12.58
CA ASP A 47 -33.44 0.29 -11.98
C ASP A 47 -33.57 1.73 -11.50
N GLY A 48 -34.55 2.43 -12.08
CA GLY A 48 -34.72 3.85 -11.93
C GLY A 48 -35.24 4.22 -10.55
N SER A 49 -34.48 5.03 -9.81
CA SER A 49 -35.05 6.07 -8.95
C SER A 49 -34.02 7.17 -8.69
N ASP A 50 -34.52 8.40 -8.76
CA ASP A 50 -33.79 9.67 -8.82
C ASP A 50 -32.76 9.89 -7.70
N GLN A 51 -31.53 10.21 -8.10
CA GLN A 51 -30.70 11.20 -7.40
C GLN A 51 -29.68 11.81 -8.35
N LYS A 52 -29.97 13.02 -8.84
CA LYS A 52 -29.01 13.90 -9.51
C LYS A 52 -28.08 14.53 -8.47
N VAL A 53 -26.80 14.14 -8.48
CA VAL A 53 -25.70 15.00 -8.02
C VAL A 53 -24.56 14.93 -9.03
N LEU A 54 -24.19 16.15 -9.47
CA LEU A 54 -23.13 16.59 -10.38
C LEU A 54 -21.88 15.71 -10.53
N GLY A 55 -21.50 15.44 -11.78
CA GLY A 55 -20.16 15.00 -12.17
C GLY A 55 -20.18 14.07 -13.38
N ASN A 56 -19.78 14.60 -14.54
CA ASN A 56 -19.73 13.88 -15.81
C ASN A 56 -18.54 12.90 -15.83
N ASP A 57 -18.75 11.66 -15.36
CA ASP A 57 -17.87 10.51 -15.65
C ASP A 57 -18.75 9.33 -16.06
N GLY A 58 -18.46 8.76 -17.23
CA GLY A 58 -19.27 7.73 -17.86
C GLY A 58 -19.43 6.48 -16.98
N LEU A 59 -20.58 5.84 -17.12
CA LEU A 59 -20.95 4.53 -16.57
C LEU A 59 -19.80 3.51 -16.69
N GLU A 60 -18.95 3.42 -15.66
CA GLU A 60 -17.93 2.39 -15.57
C GLU A 60 -18.62 1.03 -15.32
N GLN A 61 -18.75 0.21 -16.36
CA GLN A 61 -18.86 -1.24 -16.16
C GLN A 61 -17.80 -1.65 -15.13
N ASP A 62 -18.14 -2.46 -14.14
CA ASP A 62 -17.21 -2.81 -13.06
C ASP A 62 -16.12 -3.75 -13.60
N ARG A 63 -15.07 -3.17 -14.20
CA ARG A 63 -13.96 -3.85 -14.90
C ARG A 63 -12.96 -4.46 -13.92
N CYS A 64 -13.46 -5.14 -12.89
CA CYS A 64 -12.73 -5.73 -11.79
C CYS A 64 -13.22 -7.15 -11.50
N ILE A 65 -12.41 -7.93 -10.79
CA ILE A 65 -12.83 -9.24 -10.30
C ILE A 65 -13.62 -9.04 -9.00
N HIS A 66 -14.78 -9.66 -8.91
CA HIS A 66 -15.59 -9.70 -7.69
C HIS A 66 -15.60 -11.11 -7.14
N LEU A 67 -15.25 -11.26 -5.87
CA LEU A 67 -15.24 -12.57 -5.20
C LEU A 67 -15.58 -12.39 -3.73
N ARG A 68 -16.61 -13.10 -3.23
CA ARG A 68 -17.09 -13.01 -1.83
C ARG A 68 -17.37 -11.55 -1.38
N GLY A 69 -17.91 -10.72 -2.28
CA GLY A 69 -18.20 -9.30 -2.00
C GLY A 69 -16.98 -8.38 -1.98
N LEU A 70 -15.78 -8.91 -2.24
CA LEU A 70 -14.55 -8.14 -2.36
C LEU A 70 -14.26 -7.83 -3.84
N ARG A 71 -13.69 -6.65 -4.08
CA ARG A 71 -13.28 -6.17 -5.40
C ARG A 71 -11.77 -6.25 -5.55
N PHE A 72 -11.31 -6.83 -6.66
CA PHE A 72 -9.89 -6.99 -6.97
C PHE A 72 -9.53 -6.39 -8.33
N LEU A 73 -8.39 -5.72 -8.38
CA LEU A 73 -7.75 -5.33 -9.64
C LEU A 73 -7.04 -6.53 -10.26
N ALA A 74 -7.13 -6.67 -11.58
CA ALA A 74 -6.54 -7.78 -12.31
C ALA A 74 -5.41 -7.31 -13.22
N ILE A 75 -4.48 -8.24 -13.47
CA ILE A 75 -3.41 -8.17 -14.47
C ILE A 75 -3.59 -9.35 -15.45
N PRO A 76 -3.07 -9.27 -16.69
CA PRO A 76 -3.17 -10.37 -17.66
C PRO A 76 -2.77 -11.74 -17.11
N ALA A 77 -1.65 -11.83 -16.37
CA ALA A 77 -1.16 -13.11 -15.86
C ALA A 77 -2.12 -13.81 -14.90
N VAL A 78 -2.81 -13.08 -14.01
CA VAL A 78 -3.78 -13.70 -13.09
C VAL A 78 -5.05 -14.14 -13.83
N LEU A 79 -5.42 -13.45 -14.91
CA LEU A 79 -6.52 -13.85 -15.76
C LEU A 79 -6.22 -15.17 -16.50
N THR A 80 -5.00 -15.34 -17.03
CA THR A 80 -4.56 -16.62 -17.61
C THR A 80 -4.58 -17.75 -16.57
N LEU A 81 -4.11 -17.47 -15.35
CA LEU A 81 -4.16 -18.45 -14.26
C LEU A 81 -5.60 -18.87 -13.95
N ILE A 82 -6.55 -17.93 -13.87
CA ILE A 82 -7.97 -18.23 -13.62
C ILE A 82 -8.54 -19.13 -14.73
N GLN A 83 -8.23 -18.86 -16.00
CA GLN A 83 -8.68 -19.71 -17.11
C GLN A 83 -8.19 -21.15 -16.96
N LEU A 84 -6.91 -21.33 -16.60
CA LEU A 84 -6.32 -22.65 -16.40
C LEU A 84 -6.95 -23.36 -15.19
N LEU A 85 -7.14 -22.66 -14.07
CA LEU A 85 -7.81 -23.22 -12.89
C LEU A 85 -9.25 -23.67 -13.20
N ALA A 86 -9.99 -22.90 -14.00
CA ALA A 86 -11.33 -23.29 -14.44
C ALA A 86 -11.28 -24.57 -15.30
N GLN A 87 -10.32 -24.67 -16.23
CA GLN A 87 -10.11 -25.89 -17.02
C GLN A 87 -9.80 -27.10 -16.13
N TYR A 88 -8.91 -26.97 -15.14
CA TYR A 88 -8.64 -28.04 -14.18
C TYR A 88 -9.86 -28.42 -13.36
N THR A 89 -10.67 -27.44 -12.96
CA THR A 89 -11.91 -27.70 -12.22
C THR A 89 -12.90 -28.49 -13.07
N ARG A 90 -13.04 -28.18 -14.36
CA ARG A 90 -13.85 -28.97 -15.31
C ARG A 90 -13.31 -30.39 -15.47
N LEU A 91 -11.99 -30.55 -15.64
CA LEU A 91 -11.36 -31.87 -15.71
C LEU A 91 -11.61 -32.70 -14.45
N CYS A 92 -11.61 -32.07 -13.28
CA CYS A 92 -11.91 -32.75 -12.02
C CYS A 92 -13.35 -33.26 -11.98
N ARG A 93 -14.32 -32.50 -12.53
CA ARG A 93 -15.73 -32.94 -12.67
C ARG A 93 -15.90 -34.06 -13.69
N GLU A 94 -15.26 -33.94 -14.84
CA GLU A 94 -15.39 -34.90 -15.94
C GLU A 94 -14.70 -36.23 -15.60
N TRP A 95 -13.49 -36.15 -15.04
CA TRP A 95 -12.63 -37.28 -14.73
C TRP A 95 -12.36 -37.36 -13.23
N GLY A 96 -13.43 -37.60 -12.48
CA GLY A 96 -13.36 -37.74 -11.03
C GLY A 96 -12.18 -38.61 -10.60
N SER A 97 -11.91 -39.73 -11.31
CA SER A 97 -10.89 -40.76 -10.98
C SER A 97 -9.47 -40.25 -10.90
N CYS A 98 -9.20 -39.12 -11.53
CA CYS A 98 -7.93 -38.43 -11.51
C CYS A 98 -7.93 -37.22 -10.56
N GLY A 99 -8.98 -37.02 -9.75
CA GLY A 99 -9.18 -35.89 -8.86
C GLY A 99 -7.94 -35.56 -8.01
N PRO A 100 -7.38 -36.50 -7.22
CA PRO A 100 -6.18 -36.23 -6.44
C PRO A 100 -4.99 -35.72 -7.28
N GLN A 101 -4.76 -36.33 -8.45
CA GLN A 101 -3.69 -35.92 -9.36
C GLN A 101 -3.97 -34.53 -9.97
N ILE A 102 -5.22 -34.23 -10.31
CA ILE A 102 -5.64 -32.93 -10.85
C ILE A 102 -5.44 -31.83 -9.80
N ILE A 103 -5.90 -32.05 -8.56
CA ILE A 103 -5.73 -31.10 -7.45
C ILE A 103 -4.24 -30.87 -7.17
N TRP A 104 -3.42 -31.92 -7.21
CA TRP A 104 -1.96 -31.79 -7.11
C TRP A 104 -1.39 -30.94 -8.26
N CYS A 105 -1.82 -31.12 -9.51
CA CYS A 105 -1.37 -30.27 -10.62
C CYS A 105 -1.76 -28.80 -10.40
N MET A 106 -2.96 -28.54 -9.87
CA MET A 106 -3.42 -27.19 -9.54
C MET A 106 -2.56 -26.56 -8.44
N SER A 107 -2.20 -27.32 -7.40
CA SER A 107 -1.34 -26.83 -6.32
C SER A 107 0.08 -26.50 -6.84
N GLN A 108 0.64 -27.33 -7.71
CA GLN A 108 1.93 -27.04 -8.37
C GLN A 108 1.87 -25.78 -9.23
N LEU A 109 0.79 -25.59 -10.01
CA LEU A 109 0.59 -24.41 -10.85
C LEU A 109 0.51 -23.13 -10.01
N LEU A 110 -0.30 -23.13 -8.96
CA LEU A 110 -0.47 -21.99 -8.04
C LEU A 110 0.84 -21.63 -7.33
N ARG A 111 1.54 -22.64 -6.81
CA ARG A 111 2.84 -22.46 -6.16
C ARG A 111 3.87 -21.89 -7.12
N HIS A 112 3.94 -22.42 -8.34
CA HIS A 112 4.83 -21.92 -9.37
C HIS A 112 4.51 -20.46 -9.72
N PHE A 113 3.24 -20.13 -9.92
CA PHE A 113 2.79 -18.76 -10.17
C PHE A 113 3.25 -17.82 -9.05
N ASN A 114 2.98 -18.15 -7.79
CA ASN A 114 3.37 -17.32 -6.64
C ASN A 114 4.90 -17.11 -6.58
N GLN A 115 5.69 -18.17 -6.77
CA GLN A 115 7.14 -18.10 -6.79
C GLN A 115 7.66 -17.23 -7.94
N GLN A 116 7.10 -17.35 -9.15
CA GLN A 116 7.48 -16.51 -10.28
C GLN A 116 7.17 -15.04 -10.01
N VAL A 117 5.97 -14.74 -9.52
CA VAL A 117 5.58 -13.37 -9.18
C VAL A 117 6.52 -12.77 -8.14
N HIS A 118 6.86 -13.54 -7.09
CA HIS A 118 7.81 -13.12 -6.06
C HIS A 118 9.17 -12.76 -6.66
N ARG A 119 9.74 -13.64 -7.48
CA ARG A 119 11.03 -13.41 -8.13
C ARG A 119 11.02 -12.22 -9.09
N LEU A 120 9.95 -12.04 -9.85
CA LEU A 120 9.79 -10.92 -10.79
C LEU A 120 9.70 -9.57 -10.07
N VAL A 121 8.89 -9.49 -9.01
CA VAL A 121 8.55 -8.23 -8.33
C VAL A 121 9.52 -7.91 -7.20
N LEU A 122 9.71 -8.83 -6.25
CA LEU A 122 10.59 -8.63 -5.08
C LEU A 122 12.04 -9.04 -5.38
N GLY A 123 12.24 -10.12 -6.14
CA GLY A 123 13.56 -10.55 -6.61
C GLY A 123 14.15 -9.67 -7.73
N GLY A 124 13.38 -8.70 -8.22
CA GLY A 124 13.82 -7.76 -9.26
C GLY A 124 14.04 -8.39 -10.63
N GLN A 125 13.64 -9.65 -10.87
CA GLN A 125 13.88 -10.31 -12.15
C GLN A 125 13.18 -9.61 -13.31
N ALA A 126 12.03 -8.97 -13.10
CA ALA A 126 11.35 -8.22 -14.15
C ALA A 126 12.16 -7.02 -14.67
N VAL A 127 13.06 -6.47 -13.85
CA VAL A 127 14.00 -5.41 -14.28
C VAL A 127 15.19 -6.02 -15.02
N HIS A 128 15.74 -7.12 -14.51
CA HIS A 128 16.87 -7.82 -15.15
C HIS A 128 16.51 -8.39 -16.53
N SER A 129 15.29 -8.90 -16.69
CA SER A 129 14.78 -9.40 -17.97
C SER A 129 14.32 -8.29 -18.93
N GLN A 130 14.47 -7.02 -18.54
CA GLN A 130 14.05 -5.84 -19.31
C GLN A 130 12.54 -5.74 -19.57
N ALA A 131 11.71 -6.54 -18.91
CA ALA A 131 10.25 -6.41 -18.96
C ALA A 131 9.79 -5.06 -18.38
N LEU A 132 10.49 -4.58 -17.33
CA LEU A 132 10.22 -3.30 -16.68
C LEU A 132 11.50 -2.47 -16.52
N LYS A 133 11.40 -1.15 -16.72
CA LYS A 133 12.52 -0.23 -16.46
C LYS A 133 12.86 -0.12 -14.96
N LYS A 134 11.84 -0.17 -14.11
CA LYS A 134 11.94 -0.14 -12.64
C LYS A 134 10.69 -0.74 -12.01
N ILE A 135 10.80 -1.29 -10.81
CA ILE A 135 9.65 -1.61 -9.97
C ILE A 135 9.23 -0.34 -9.22
N ASN A 136 7.94 0.00 -9.27
CA ASN A 136 7.36 1.16 -8.58
C ASN A 136 6.23 0.73 -7.64
N ALA A 137 5.66 1.69 -6.89
CA ALA A 137 4.57 1.41 -5.95
C ALA A 137 3.32 0.83 -6.63
N THR A 138 3.04 1.18 -7.89
CA THR A 138 1.89 0.66 -8.65
C THR A 138 2.04 -0.82 -8.93
N HIS A 139 3.23 -1.26 -9.38
CA HIS A 139 3.49 -2.67 -9.64
C HIS A 139 3.36 -3.50 -8.35
N LEU A 140 3.91 -2.98 -7.24
CA LEU A 140 3.81 -3.62 -5.92
C LEU A 140 2.34 -3.71 -5.44
N ALA A 141 1.56 -2.65 -5.65
CA ALA A 141 0.15 -2.63 -5.27
C ALA A 141 -0.69 -3.64 -6.08
N LEU A 142 -0.43 -3.76 -7.39
CA LEU A 142 -1.09 -4.76 -8.24
C LEU A 142 -0.66 -6.19 -7.90
N CYS A 143 0.62 -6.39 -7.54
CA CYS A 143 1.09 -7.66 -7.00
C CYS A 143 0.37 -8.04 -5.71
N CYS A 144 0.22 -7.09 -4.78
CA CYS A 144 -0.57 -7.30 -3.58
C CYS A 144 -2.04 -7.64 -3.88
N GLN A 145 -2.67 -7.00 -4.87
CA GLN A 145 -4.03 -7.31 -5.31
C GLN A 145 -4.14 -8.72 -5.87
N CYS A 146 -3.16 -9.14 -6.67
CA CYS A 146 -3.06 -10.50 -7.20
C CYS A 146 -2.95 -11.55 -6.08
N CYS A 147 -2.04 -11.34 -5.11
CA CYS A 147 -1.91 -12.21 -3.95
C CYS A 147 -3.21 -12.27 -3.13
N SER A 148 -3.84 -11.11 -2.88
CA SER A 148 -5.08 -11.01 -2.10
C SER A 148 -6.24 -11.74 -2.77
N LEU A 149 -6.34 -11.66 -4.11
CA LEU A 149 -7.33 -12.41 -4.87
C LEU A 149 -7.12 -13.92 -4.71
N LEU A 150 -5.88 -14.39 -4.85
CA LEU A 150 -5.57 -15.82 -4.71
C LEU A 150 -5.73 -16.31 -3.27
N GLU A 151 -5.45 -15.49 -2.26
CA GLU A 151 -5.71 -15.77 -0.84
C GLU A 151 -7.20 -16.10 -0.58
N VAL A 152 -8.12 -15.48 -1.34
CA VAL A 152 -9.57 -15.72 -1.23
C VAL A 152 -10.05 -16.82 -2.19
N LEU A 153 -9.49 -16.89 -3.40
CA LEU A 153 -9.89 -17.84 -4.42
C LEU A 153 -9.51 -19.28 -4.05
N VAL A 154 -8.29 -19.50 -3.53
CA VAL A 154 -7.78 -20.85 -3.27
C VAL A 154 -8.62 -21.60 -2.22
N PRO A 155 -9.02 -21.01 -1.08
CA PRO A 155 -9.94 -21.67 -0.14
C PRO A 155 -11.30 -21.99 -0.75
N CYS A 156 -11.90 -21.05 -1.51
CA CYS A 156 -13.20 -21.30 -2.15
C CYS A 156 -13.11 -22.42 -3.20
N MET A 157 -12.01 -22.47 -3.96
CA MET A 157 -11.72 -23.54 -4.89
C MET A 157 -11.53 -24.88 -4.15
N GLN A 158 -10.85 -24.87 -3.02
CA GLN A 158 -10.64 -26.07 -2.20
C GLN A 158 -11.97 -26.66 -1.72
N GLU A 159 -12.91 -25.83 -1.24
CA GLU A 159 -14.26 -26.26 -0.88
C GLU A 159 -14.98 -26.94 -2.05
N GLU A 160 -14.89 -26.36 -3.25
CA GLU A 160 -15.54 -26.91 -4.44
C GLU A 160 -14.89 -28.21 -4.92
N LEU A 161 -13.56 -28.30 -4.91
CA LEU A 161 -12.83 -29.51 -5.29
C LEU A 161 -13.18 -30.69 -4.36
N VAL A 162 -13.35 -30.44 -3.06
CA VAL A 162 -13.82 -31.46 -2.11
C VAL A 162 -15.22 -31.95 -2.50
N ARG A 163 -16.15 -31.02 -2.79
CA ARG A 163 -17.51 -31.38 -3.22
C ARG A 163 -17.51 -32.26 -4.47
N ILE A 164 -16.74 -31.86 -5.49
CA ILE A 164 -16.65 -32.60 -6.77
C ILE A 164 -16.17 -34.03 -6.55
N VAL A 165 -15.14 -34.24 -5.72
CA VAL A 165 -14.60 -35.58 -5.47
C VAL A 165 -15.55 -36.43 -4.62
N GLU A 166 -16.23 -35.83 -3.63
CA GLU A 166 -17.24 -36.53 -2.82
C GLU A 166 -18.45 -36.98 -3.66
N GLU A 167 -18.88 -36.20 -4.64
CA GLU A 167 -19.95 -36.55 -5.59
C GLU A 167 -19.52 -37.64 -6.60
N GLY A 168 -18.24 -37.70 -6.94
CA GLY A 168 -17.66 -38.59 -7.96
C GLY A 168 -17.43 -40.06 -7.54
N CYS A 169 -17.96 -40.51 -6.40
CA CYS A 169 -17.88 -41.89 -5.89
C CYS A 169 -16.44 -42.45 -5.79
N GLN A 170 -15.53 -41.75 -5.11
CA GLN A 170 -14.09 -42.08 -5.03
C GLN A 170 -13.52 -42.17 -3.62
N PRO A 171 -12.29 -42.73 -3.43
CA PRO A 171 -11.89 -43.38 -2.18
C PRO A 171 -11.75 -42.38 -1.01
N SER A 172 -11.66 -42.94 0.21
CA SER A 172 -11.51 -42.25 1.50
C SER A 172 -10.82 -40.88 1.39
N ARG A 173 -11.37 -39.87 2.08
CA ARG A 173 -10.82 -38.50 2.22
C ARG A 173 -9.30 -38.46 2.43
N ASP A 174 -8.73 -39.52 3.00
CA ASP A 174 -7.30 -39.71 3.24
C ASP A 174 -6.40 -39.45 2.02
N VAL A 175 -6.82 -39.83 0.80
CA VAL A 175 -6.01 -39.63 -0.43
C VAL A 175 -5.96 -38.16 -0.85
N LEU A 176 -6.93 -37.35 -0.41
CA LEU A 176 -6.99 -35.92 -0.70
C LEU A 176 -6.26 -35.06 0.33
N LEU A 177 -5.90 -35.62 1.49
CA LEU A 177 -5.33 -34.84 2.61
C LEU A 177 -4.06 -34.09 2.21
N GLU A 178 -3.16 -34.75 1.49
CA GLU A 178 -1.89 -34.14 1.05
C GLU A 178 -2.11 -33.01 0.01
N PRO A 179 -2.77 -33.24 -1.14
CA PRO A 179 -2.96 -32.18 -2.14
C PRO A 179 -3.83 -31.02 -1.64
N LEU A 180 -4.84 -31.27 -0.80
CA LEU A 180 -5.61 -30.22 -0.15
C LEU A 180 -4.77 -29.45 0.89
N GLY A 181 -3.91 -30.16 1.64
CA GLY A 181 -2.95 -29.53 2.55
C GLY A 181 -1.95 -28.62 1.84
N ASP A 182 -1.54 -28.97 0.63
CA ASP A 182 -0.67 -28.12 -0.19
C ASP A 182 -1.34 -26.83 -0.65
N LEU A 183 -2.65 -26.84 -0.94
CA LEU A 183 -3.42 -25.62 -1.22
C LEU A 183 -3.45 -24.69 0.01
N SER A 184 -3.68 -25.24 1.21
CA SER A 184 -3.63 -24.45 2.45
C SER A 184 -2.24 -23.83 2.68
N LYS A 185 -1.15 -24.56 2.39
CA LYS A 185 0.21 -24.02 2.46
C LYS A 185 0.41 -22.85 1.49
N ILE A 186 -0.12 -22.97 0.26
CA ILE A 186 -0.02 -21.90 -0.74
C ILE A 186 -0.72 -20.62 -0.28
N VAL A 187 -1.87 -20.72 0.41
CA VAL A 187 -2.53 -19.55 1.00
C VAL A 187 -1.62 -18.85 2.03
N SER A 188 -0.93 -19.62 2.87
CA SER A 188 0.06 -19.08 3.80
C SER A 188 1.24 -18.44 3.08
N GLU A 189 1.72 -19.02 1.99
CA GLU A 189 2.80 -18.47 1.16
C GLU A 189 2.40 -17.16 0.47
N LEU A 190 1.16 -17.06 -0.02
CA LEU A 190 0.61 -15.82 -0.59
C LEU A 190 0.51 -14.72 0.47
N THR A 191 0.07 -15.07 1.68
CA THR A 191 -0.03 -14.14 2.81
C THR A 191 1.36 -13.62 3.24
N SER A 192 2.36 -14.49 3.29
CA SER A 192 3.75 -14.11 3.55
C SER A 192 4.27 -13.16 2.47
N HIS A 193 4.07 -13.53 1.21
CA HIS A 193 4.47 -12.71 0.06
C HIS A 193 3.83 -11.32 0.11
N ARG A 194 2.54 -11.23 0.41
CA ARG A 194 1.86 -9.94 0.59
C ARG A 194 2.46 -9.11 1.72
N SER A 195 2.86 -9.74 2.82
CA SER A 195 3.53 -9.07 3.95
C SER A 195 4.90 -8.51 3.55
N GLU A 196 5.68 -9.28 2.78
CA GLU A 196 6.96 -8.82 2.22
C GLU A 196 6.79 -7.62 1.27
N ILE A 197 5.71 -7.60 0.48
CA ILE A 197 5.38 -6.45 -0.38
C ILE A 197 5.06 -5.20 0.47
N PHE A 198 4.30 -5.35 1.56
CA PHE A 198 4.00 -4.24 2.48
C PHE A 198 5.28 -3.69 3.12
N ASP A 199 6.20 -4.56 3.49
CA ASP A 199 7.50 -4.19 4.04
C ASP A 199 8.37 -3.45 3.01
N LYS A 200 8.34 -3.89 1.74
CA LYS A 200 9.04 -3.21 0.65
C LYS A 200 8.46 -1.82 0.37
N LEU A 201 7.13 -1.69 0.35
CA LEU A 201 6.45 -0.39 0.20
C LEU A 201 6.81 0.58 1.34
N SER A 202 6.82 0.08 2.58
CA SER A 202 7.20 0.87 3.75
C SER A 202 8.66 1.34 3.66
N THR A 203 9.55 0.43 3.26
CA THR A 203 10.97 0.71 3.02
C THR A 203 11.18 1.77 1.95
N ILE A 204 10.45 1.70 0.83
CA ILE A 204 10.54 2.72 -0.24
C ILE A 204 10.18 4.10 0.31
N LEU A 205 9.15 4.22 1.15
CA LEU A 205 8.78 5.51 1.74
C LEU A 205 9.85 6.02 2.71
N ARG A 206 10.40 5.13 3.54
CA ARG A 206 11.52 5.47 4.43
C ARG A 206 12.73 5.98 3.63
N GLU A 207 13.07 5.33 2.51
CA GLU A 207 14.16 5.78 1.62
C GLU A 207 13.90 7.17 1.03
N ARG A 208 12.64 7.48 0.67
CA ARG A 208 12.23 8.84 0.23
C ARG A 208 12.43 9.85 1.33
N TYR A 209 12.01 9.53 2.54
CA TYR A 209 12.28 10.35 3.71
C TYR A 209 13.78 10.58 3.90
N GLU A 210 14.60 9.53 3.92
CA GLU A 210 16.04 9.64 4.13
C GLU A 210 16.73 10.52 3.06
N HIS A 211 16.23 10.50 1.83
CA HIS A 211 16.69 11.39 0.77
C HIS A 211 16.42 12.87 1.11
N HIS A 212 15.18 13.22 1.45
CA HIS A 212 14.80 14.60 1.79
C HIS A 212 15.36 15.06 3.14
N ALA A 213 15.48 14.16 4.11
CA ALA A 213 15.99 14.43 5.46
C ALA A 213 17.44 14.92 5.46
N LYS A 214 18.26 14.51 4.48
CA LYS A 214 19.63 15.03 4.31
C LYS A 214 19.62 16.54 4.08
N LEU A 215 18.73 17.02 3.22
CA LEU A 215 18.58 18.44 2.93
C LEU A 215 17.84 19.13 4.08
N TRP A 216 16.75 18.54 4.57
CA TRP A 216 15.93 19.11 5.65
C TRP A 216 16.72 19.40 6.93
N LEU A 217 17.49 18.43 7.42
CA LEU A 217 18.22 18.57 8.68
C LEU A 217 19.65 19.09 8.47
N GLY A 218 20.21 18.91 7.27
CA GLY A 218 21.58 19.32 6.93
C GLY A 218 21.71 20.72 6.35
N SER A 219 20.61 21.35 5.92
CA SER A 219 20.62 22.69 5.34
C SER A 219 19.69 23.65 6.07
N PRO A 220 19.98 24.95 6.00
CA PRO A 220 19.22 25.94 6.72
C PRO A 220 17.82 26.19 6.17
N HIS A 221 16.89 26.56 7.07
CA HIS A 221 15.58 27.04 6.68
C HIS A 221 15.70 28.34 5.85
N PRO A 222 14.73 28.63 4.95
CA PRO A 222 14.62 29.94 4.34
C PRO A 222 14.50 31.05 5.40
N GLU A 223 15.00 32.25 5.09
CA GLU A 223 14.81 33.42 5.93
C GLU A 223 13.33 33.73 6.13
N VAL A 224 12.96 34.05 7.37
CA VAL A 224 11.59 34.43 7.72
C VAL A 224 11.37 35.89 7.33
N GLY A 225 10.78 36.12 6.16
CA GLY A 225 10.34 37.45 5.71
C GLY A 225 9.07 37.97 6.40
N ALA A 226 8.72 37.47 7.58
CA ALA A 226 7.52 37.86 8.31
C ALA A 226 7.72 39.19 9.04
N ASP A 227 6.77 40.10 8.89
CA ASP A 227 6.69 41.31 9.70
C ASP A 227 6.21 41.00 11.13
N ALA A 228 6.36 41.98 12.04
CA ALA A 228 5.95 41.82 13.43
C ALA A 228 4.44 41.50 13.59
N ALA A 229 3.60 42.00 12.69
CA ALA A 229 2.16 41.72 12.68
C ALA A 229 1.86 40.26 12.35
N THR A 230 2.58 39.66 11.40
CA THR A 230 2.43 38.24 11.03
C THR A 230 2.87 37.33 12.18
N LEU A 231 3.97 37.67 12.87
CA LEU A 231 4.42 36.92 14.04
C LEU A 231 3.45 37.05 15.23
N ALA A 232 2.86 38.23 15.45
CA ALA A 232 1.84 38.43 16.48
C ALA A 232 0.59 37.57 16.22
N ARG A 233 0.13 37.51 14.97
CA ARG A 233 -1.00 36.64 14.57
C ARG A 233 -0.71 35.16 14.74
N LEU A 234 0.56 34.73 14.53
CA LEU A 234 0.98 33.37 14.87
C LEU A 234 0.82 33.12 16.38
N GLY A 235 1.25 34.05 17.24
CA GLY A 235 1.09 33.98 18.69
C GLY A 235 -0.36 33.89 19.16
N GLU A 236 -1.28 34.52 18.44
CA GLU A 236 -2.73 34.45 18.68
C GLU A 236 -3.40 33.16 18.17
N ALA A 237 -2.61 32.20 17.64
CA ALA A 237 -3.08 30.93 17.09
C ALA A 237 -4.05 31.08 15.91
N HIS A 238 -3.89 32.14 15.10
CA HIS A 238 -4.70 32.29 13.89
C HIS A 238 -4.42 31.15 12.87
N PRO A 239 -5.47 30.54 12.28
CA PRO A 239 -5.32 29.36 11.41
C PRO A 239 -4.81 29.66 10.00
N ASP A 240 -4.70 30.94 9.60
CA ASP A 240 -4.38 31.36 8.23
C ASP A 240 -2.98 32.01 8.09
N VAL A 241 -2.10 31.80 9.07
CA VAL A 241 -0.77 32.44 9.07
C VAL A 241 0.26 31.53 8.38
N PRO A 242 1.12 32.03 7.48
CA PRO A 242 2.09 31.20 6.76
C PRO A 242 3.11 30.53 7.69
N LEU A 243 3.42 29.26 7.42
CA LEU A 243 4.32 28.41 8.23
C LEU A 243 5.80 28.46 7.81
N TYR A 244 6.16 29.16 6.73
CA TYR A 244 7.54 29.30 6.23
C TYR A 244 8.38 28.00 6.31
N PRO A 245 7.90 26.87 5.75
CA PRO A 245 8.53 25.57 5.94
C PRO A 245 9.89 25.45 5.24
N HIS A 246 10.66 24.42 5.59
CA HIS A 246 11.87 24.05 4.89
C HIS A 246 11.57 23.55 3.47
N VAL A 247 12.37 23.99 2.48
CA VAL A 247 12.18 23.66 1.04
C VAL A 247 12.20 22.16 0.73
N ALA A 248 12.91 21.37 1.54
CA ALA A 248 12.99 19.92 1.40
C ALA A 248 11.64 19.21 1.63
N LEU A 249 10.74 19.81 2.42
CA LEU A 249 9.49 19.15 2.81
C LEU A 249 8.46 19.11 1.69
N GLU A 250 8.50 20.04 0.74
CA GLU A 250 7.62 19.99 -0.44
C GLU A 250 7.86 18.73 -1.27
N GLY A 251 9.14 18.34 -1.43
CA GLY A 251 9.53 17.12 -2.11
C GLY A 251 9.03 15.87 -1.37
N LEU A 252 9.20 15.86 -0.05
CA LEU A 252 8.73 14.76 0.81
C LEU A 252 7.21 14.59 0.76
N VAL A 253 6.46 15.69 0.92
CA VAL A 253 4.99 15.71 0.83
C VAL A 253 4.54 15.18 -0.53
N ARG A 254 5.18 15.61 -1.62
CA ARG A 254 4.87 15.14 -2.97
C ARG A 254 5.07 13.63 -3.11
N ASP A 255 6.19 13.10 -2.62
CA ASP A 255 6.49 11.67 -2.69
C ASP A 255 5.52 10.83 -1.83
N ILE A 256 5.19 11.29 -0.61
CA ILE A 256 4.19 10.67 0.28
C ILE A 256 2.81 10.67 -0.40
N ALA A 257 2.36 11.81 -0.91
CA ALA A 257 1.04 11.95 -1.55
C ALA A 257 0.93 11.11 -2.84
N ALA A 258 2.01 11.03 -3.62
CA ALA A 258 2.07 10.19 -4.82
C ALA A 258 1.94 8.71 -4.44
N MET A 259 2.68 8.24 -3.42
CA MET A 259 2.55 6.87 -2.95
C MET A 259 1.14 6.59 -2.39
N TYR A 260 0.60 7.48 -1.58
CA TYR A 260 -0.77 7.39 -1.06
C TYR A 260 -1.79 7.23 -2.18
N THR A 261 -1.71 8.07 -3.23
CA THR A 261 -2.64 8.05 -4.36
C THR A 261 -2.66 6.69 -5.06
N VAL A 262 -1.49 6.07 -5.22
CA VAL A 262 -1.37 4.74 -5.82
C VAL A 262 -1.98 3.67 -4.93
N LEU A 263 -1.64 3.69 -3.64
CA LEU A 263 -2.08 2.67 -2.68
C LEU A 263 -3.58 2.78 -2.39
N ALA A 264 -4.13 3.97 -2.20
CA ALA A 264 -5.56 4.17 -1.94
C ALA A 264 -6.47 3.75 -3.10
N LYS A 265 -5.96 3.80 -4.35
CA LYS A 265 -6.69 3.29 -5.53
C LYS A 265 -6.66 1.78 -5.65
N SER A 266 -5.70 1.12 -5.01
CA SER A 266 -5.38 -0.28 -5.27
C SER A 266 -5.58 -1.17 -4.05
N LEU A 267 -5.53 -0.62 -2.83
CA LEU A 267 -5.60 -1.36 -1.57
C LEU A 267 -6.75 -0.82 -0.71
N GLY A 268 -7.27 -1.68 0.16
CA GLY A 268 -8.23 -1.28 1.19
C GLY A 268 -7.61 -0.40 2.29
N PRO A 269 -8.46 0.21 3.14
CA PRO A 269 -8.03 1.15 4.18
C PRO A 269 -6.99 0.53 5.14
N ASP A 270 -7.20 -0.72 5.54
CA ASP A 270 -6.29 -1.43 6.46
C ASP A 270 -4.90 -1.65 5.86
N GLY A 271 -4.83 -1.92 4.56
CA GLY A 271 -3.56 -2.11 3.85
C GLY A 271 -2.76 -0.80 3.82
N VAL A 272 -3.42 0.30 3.48
CA VAL A 272 -2.82 1.64 3.48
C VAL A 272 -2.35 2.02 4.89
N GLN A 273 -3.18 1.81 5.90
CA GLN A 273 -2.84 2.07 7.31
C GLN A 273 -1.61 1.30 7.77
N LYS A 274 -1.52 0.00 7.46
CA LYS A 274 -0.38 -0.84 7.85
C LYS A 274 0.93 -0.37 7.22
N ILE A 275 0.91 -0.08 5.92
CA ILE A 275 2.10 0.37 5.18
C ILE A 275 2.58 1.73 5.72
N PHE A 276 1.68 2.72 5.81
CA PHE A 276 2.04 4.04 6.31
C PHE A 276 2.39 4.02 7.80
N GLY A 277 1.69 3.24 8.62
CA GLY A 277 1.98 3.07 10.05
C GLY A 277 3.40 2.57 10.29
N LYS A 278 3.81 1.50 9.60
CA LYS A 278 5.18 0.98 9.70
C LYS A 278 6.20 2.00 9.18
N ALA A 279 5.98 2.54 7.98
CA ALA A 279 6.90 3.50 7.38
C ALA A 279 7.11 4.74 8.25
N PHE A 280 6.04 5.26 8.83
CA PHE A 280 6.06 6.45 9.68
C PHE A 280 6.75 6.20 11.02
N ALA A 281 6.55 5.02 11.64
CA ALA A 281 7.31 4.63 12.83
C ALA A 281 8.82 4.57 12.53
N GLU A 282 9.21 3.96 11.40
CA GLU A 282 10.62 3.92 10.97
C GLU A 282 11.17 5.32 10.66
N ILE A 283 10.36 6.21 10.09
CA ILE A 283 10.74 7.61 9.80
C ILE A 283 11.00 8.38 11.11
N ALA A 284 10.15 8.21 12.13
CA ALA A 284 10.33 8.84 13.44
C ALA A 284 11.67 8.40 14.08
N GLU A 285 11.97 7.11 14.07
CA GLU A 285 13.24 6.57 14.57
C GLU A 285 14.44 7.16 13.80
N ARG A 286 14.35 7.22 12.46
CA ARG A 286 15.41 7.82 11.62
C ARG A 286 15.57 9.31 11.83
N PHE A 287 14.48 10.04 12.09
CA PHE A 287 14.52 11.44 12.47
C PHE A 287 15.29 11.62 13.78
N GLU A 288 14.93 10.87 14.82
CA GLU A 288 15.61 10.93 16.11
C GLU A 288 17.12 10.67 15.96
N GLN A 289 17.50 9.61 15.25
CA GLN A 289 18.92 9.26 15.02
C GLN A 289 19.70 10.39 14.33
N ARG A 290 19.12 11.05 13.33
CA ARG A 290 19.75 12.16 12.60
C ARG A 290 19.79 13.44 13.41
N PHE A 291 18.70 13.74 14.11
CA PHE A 291 18.63 14.89 14.99
C PHE A 291 19.62 14.75 16.16
N ALA A 292 19.83 13.52 16.63
CA ALA A 292 20.79 13.18 17.67
C ALA A 292 22.26 13.32 17.25
N SER A 293 22.59 13.02 16.00
CA SER A 293 23.96 13.06 15.49
C SER A 293 24.49 14.48 15.23
N GLY A 294 23.70 15.52 15.54
CA GLY A 294 24.16 16.91 15.52
C GLY A 294 24.26 17.52 14.13
N VAL A 295 23.65 16.92 13.12
CA VAL A 295 23.42 17.54 11.82
C VAL A 295 22.37 18.62 12.01
N ALA A 296 22.81 19.80 12.44
CA ALA A 296 21.97 20.99 12.56
C ALA A 296 22.59 22.04 11.65
N ALA A 297 21.80 22.51 10.68
CA ALA A 297 22.16 23.62 9.84
C ALA A 297 22.62 24.80 10.70
N GLN A 298 23.89 25.20 10.53
CA GLN A 298 24.49 26.13 11.48
C GLN A 298 23.97 27.57 11.32
N TYR A 299 23.32 28.01 10.22
CA TYR A 299 22.66 29.34 10.13
C TYR A 299 21.61 29.50 9.01
N PRO A 300 20.42 30.10 9.28
CA PRO A 300 20.25 31.56 9.06
C PRO A 300 19.20 32.24 9.97
N PRO A 301 19.38 33.54 10.30
CA PRO A 301 19.38 33.98 11.69
C PRO A 301 18.35 33.22 12.55
N TYR A 302 18.78 32.10 13.12
CA TYR A 302 18.01 31.47 14.19
C TYR A 302 18.23 32.35 15.40
N GLU A 303 17.13 32.76 16.02
CA GLU A 303 17.15 33.66 17.16
C GLU A 303 16.45 32.95 18.31
N GLY A 304 16.91 33.16 19.55
CA GLY A 304 16.25 32.64 20.75
C GLY A 304 14.92 33.33 21.07
N ILE A 305 14.27 33.92 20.07
CA ILE A 305 12.98 34.60 20.18
C ILE A 305 11.88 33.79 19.50
N GLU A 306 10.65 34.07 19.89
CA GLU A 306 9.46 33.37 19.41
C GLU A 306 9.45 33.28 17.87
N PHE A 307 9.10 32.11 17.37
CA PHE A 307 8.95 31.78 15.95
C PHE A 307 10.26 31.78 15.13
N ARG A 308 11.40 32.04 15.76
CA ARG A 308 12.71 32.17 15.07
C ARG A 308 13.78 31.21 15.55
N SER A 309 13.55 30.49 16.65
CA SER A 309 14.49 29.43 17.06
C SER A 309 14.44 28.27 16.07
N LEU A 310 15.53 27.50 15.93
CA LEU A 310 15.53 26.28 15.12
C LEU A 310 14.43 25.32 15.58
N GLY A 311 14.20 25.21 16.89
CA GLY A 311 13.10 24.41 17.43
C GLY A 311 11.73 24.88 16.94
N ASP A 312 11.50 26.19 16.91
CA ASP A 312 10.25 26.77 16.39
C ASP A 312 10.09 26.53 14.88
N ARG A 313 11.17 26.67 14.10
CA ARG A 313 11.15 26.40 12.65
C ARG A 313 10.82 24.93 12.37
N LEU A 314 11.38 24.01 13.15
CA LEU A 314 11.05 22.58 13.05
C LEU A 314 9.61 22.27 13.50
N LEU A 315 9.05 22.99 14.46
CA LEU A 315 7.62 22.86 14.80
C LEU A 315 6.71 23.37 13.67
N MET A 316 7.11 24.45 12.98
CA MET A 316 6.37 24.94 11.81
C MET A 316 6.43 23.95 10.64
N ASP A 317 7.56 23.26 10.47
CA ASP A 317 7.70 22.17 9.50
C ASP A 317 6.74 21.01 9.79
N ILE A 318 6.61 20.60 11.06
CA ILE A 318 5.64 19.59 11.49
C ILE A 318 4.21 20.08 11.23
N ALA A 319 3.92 21.35 11.53
CA ALA A 319 2.64 21.96 11.22
C ALA A 319 2.34 21.93 9.71
N PHE A 320 3.33 22.20 8.87
CA PHE A 320 3.19 22.12 7.43
C PHE A 320 2.91 20.70 6.95
N LEU A 321 3.60 19.70 7.50
CA LEU A 321 3.33 18.29 7.21
C LEU A 321 1.90 17.89 7.60
N GLN A 322 1.41 18.34 8.77
CA GLN A 322 0.03 18.12 9.20
C GLN A 322 -0.98 18.75 8.22
N GLU A 323 -0.79 20.00 7.82
CA GLU A 323 -1.68 20.68 6.87
C GLU A 323 -1.71 19.98 5.50
N GLN A 324 -0.55 19.53 5.01
CA GLN A 324 -0.45 18.93 3.68
C GLN A 324 -0.93 17.48 3.63
N LEU A 325 -0.63 16.69 4.66
CA LEU A 325 -0.87 15.24 4.71
C LEU A 325 -2.13 14.87 5.50
N GLY A 326 -2.61 15.72 6.41
CA GLY A 326 -3.77 15.45 7.27
C GLY A 326 -5.09 15.27 6.50
N ARG A 327 -5.15 15.79 5.27
CA ARG A 327 -6.27 15.60 4.34
C ARG A 327 -6.30 14.24 3.65
N LEU A 328 -5.22 13.45 3.74
CA LEU A 328 -5.13 12.15 3.09
C LEU A 328 -5.88 11.12 3.96
N HIS A 329 -6.95 10.55 3.39
CA HIS A 329 -7.76 9.57 4.09
C HIS A 329 -6.95 8.32 4.45
N PHE A 330 -7.39 7.57 5.46
CA PHE A 330 -6.77 6.32 5.91
C PHE A 330 -5.36 6.44 6.50
N ILE A 331 -4.66 7.58 6.42
CA ILE A 331 -3.33 7.73 7.06
C ILE A 331 -3.36 8.66 8.28
N ALA A 332 -4.53 9.17 8.67
CA ALA A 332 -4.65 10.13 9.77
C ALA A 332 -4.04 9.63 11.09
N VAL A 333 -4.35 8.40 11.51
CA VAL A 333 -3.81 7.83 12.77
C VAL A 333 -2.29 7.61 12.68
N PRO A 334 -1.76 6.90 11.65
CA PRO A 334 -0.30 6.83 11.42
C PRO A 334 0.40 8.19 11.42
N LEU A 335 -0.18 9.19 10.75
CA LEU A 335 0.38 10.52 10.64
C LEU A 335 0.42 11.22 12.00
N GLN A 336 -0.65 11.11 12.79
CA GLN A 336 -0.67 11.67 14.15
C GLN A 336 0.42 11.08 15.03
N HIS A 337 0.65 9.76 14.97
CA HIS A 337 1.76 9.14 15.69
C HIS A 337 3.11 9.68 15.24
N LEU A 338 3.37 9.73 13.93
CA LEU A 338 4.61 10.32 13.39
C LEU A 338 4.85 11.72 13.92
N LEU A 339 3.86 12.62 13.74
CA LEU A 339 4.03 14.01 14.11
C LEU A 339 4.19 14.17 15.62
N SER A 340 3.52 13.35 16.43
CA SER A 340 3.67 13.35 17.89
C SER A 340 5.08 12.93 18.29
N ASP A 341 5.63 11.90 17.67
CA ASP A 341 7.00 11.44 17.90
C ASP A 341 8.02 12.50 17.48
N LEU A 342 7.86 13.12 16.31
CA LEU A 342 8.73 14.21 15.86
C LEU A 342 8.72 15.40 16.83
N VAL A 343 7.54 15.85 17.28
CA VAL A 343 7.39 16.90 18.30
C VAL A 343 8.08 16.48 19.60
N HIS A 344 7.87 15.24 20.03
CA HIS A 344 8.48 14.70 21.24
C HIS A 344 10.01 14.75 21.15
N HIS A 345 10.62 14.26 20.07
CA HIS A 345 12.07 14.26 19.90
C HIS A 345 12.67 15.67 19.84
N ILE A 346 12.00 16.62 19.19
CA ILE A 346 12.41 18.04 19.20
C ILE A 346 12.41 18.57 20.63
N ARG A 347 11.32 18.37 21.38
CA ARG A 347 11.17 18.90 22.74
C ARG A 347 12.09 18.22 23.74
N ALA A 348 12.25 16.90 23.66
CA ALA A 348 13.07 16.12 24.60
C ALA A 348 14.55 16.47 24.49
N ARG A 349 15.08 16.68 23.27
CA ARG A 349 16.50 17.04 23.08
C ARG A 349 16.80 18.53 23.25
N SER A 350 15.76 19.35 23.34
CA SER A 350 15.87 20.79 23.64
C SER A 350 16.19 21.08 25.11
N SER A 351 16.43 20.05 25.94
CA SER A 351 16.53 20.20 27.40
C SER A 351 17.94 20.43 27.96
N MET A 352 18.99 20.62 27.16
CA MET A 352 20.32 20.97 27.69
C MET A 352 21.06 21.97 26.78
N GLU A 353 21.17 23.21 27.26
CA GLU A 353 22.18 24.25 26.92
C GLU A 353 22.00 25.19 25.70
N ASP A 354 21.35 24.83 24.59
CA ASP A 354 21.26 25.74 23.41
C ASP A 354 19.87 26.38 23.22
N PRO A 355 19.68 27.68 23.54
CA PRO A 355 18.40 28.38 23.36
C PRO A 355 17.97 28.49 21.89
N LEU A 356 18.89 28.35 20.93
CA LEU A 356 18.57 28.35 19.51
C LEU A 356 17.87 27.06 19.07
N ARG A 357 18.12 25.94 19.74
CA ARG A 357 17.53 24.64 19.37
C ARG A 357 16.20 24.37 20.06
N ARG A 358 15.89 25.10 21.12
CA ARG A 358 14.69 24.91 21.91
C ARG A 358 13.48 25.61 21.28
N PRO A 359 12.35 24.91 21.09
CA PRO A 359 11.11 25.57 20.73
C PRO A 359 10.62 26.44 21.89
N HIS A 360 10.15 27.64 21.58
CA HIS A 360 9.60 28.54 22.56
C HIS A 360 8.22 28.03 23.05
N PRO A 361 7.92 28.09 24.36
CA PRO A 361 6.65 27.59 24.90
C PRO A 361 5.40 28.22 24.27
N SER A 362 5.46 29.52 23.96
CA SER A 362 4.35 30.23 23.30
C SER A 362 4.15 29.79 21.85
N THR A 363 5.23 29.61 21.08
CA THR A 363 5.18 29.06 19.72
C THR A 363 4.52 27.68 19.72
N PHE A 364 4.96 26.81 20.62
CA PHE A 364 4.38 25.47 20.77
C PHE A 364 2.89 25.53 21.12
N GLU A 365 2.51 26.33 22.12
CA GLU A 365 1.10 26.47 22.52
C GLU A 365 0.23 27.08 21.41
N ALA A 366 0.75 28.03 20.65
CA ALA A 366 0.02 28.65 19.56
C ALA A 366 -0.24 27.66 18.40
N LEU A 367 0.77 26.90 18.00
CA LEU A 367 0.62 25.85 16.98
C LEU A 367 -0.28 24.71 17.47
N ARG A 368 -0.24 24.38 18.76
CA ARG A 368 -1.11 23.37 19.39
C ARG A 368 -2.57 23.84 19.43
N ARG A 369 -2.83 25.07 19.86
CA ARG A 369 -4.19 25.66 19.94
C ARG A 369 -4.85 25.84 18.57
N SER A 370 -4.05 26.11 17.54
CA SER A 370 -4.53 26.16 16.15
C SER A 370 -4.79 24.77 15.55
N GLY A 371 -4.49 23.68 16.27
CA GLY A 371 -4.66 22.31 15.79
C GLY A 371 -3.66 21.92 14.69
N ARG A 372 -2.62 22.71 14.48
CA ARG A 372 -1.61 22.51 13.45
C ARG A 372 -0.54 21.49 13.84
N ILE A 373 -0.30 21.29 15.13
CA ILE A 373 0.53 20.20 15.64
C ILE A 373 -0.26 19.31 16.62
N PRO A 374 0.15 18.04 16.81
CA PRO A 374 -0.49 17.14 17.77
C PRO A 374 -0.42 17.66 19.22
N GLN A 375 -1.28 17.11 20.08
CA GLN A 375 -1.41 17.51 21.48
C GLN A 375 -0.17 17.22 22.33
#